data_AF-A0A8T7C0Y6-F1
#
_entry.id   AF-A0A8T7C0Y6-F1
#
_cell.length_a   1.000
_cell.length_b   1.000
_cell.length_c   1.000
_cell.angle_alpha   90.00
_cell.angle_beta   90.00
_cell.angle_gamma   90.00
#
_symmetry.space_group_name_H-M   'P 1'
#
loop_
_entity.id
_entity.type
_entity.pdbx_description
1 polymer ?
#
loop_
_entity_poly.entity_id
_entity_poly.type
_entity_poly.pdbx_seq_one_letter_code
_entity_poly.pdbx_strand_id
1 'polypeptide(L)'
;MQINPYSPVYGSSPTNPVSRPAAPRSSDVVTDRVQLSAARRHLFRVLEAFDELQRLTTGGSTILSGLPSARSSSPLGLDLTSTFSSLQSVEEVNATPTSFTPFVPNWDGGSDAFLTFGGAYDGSNGTGALSFEVRRGGVHGEDRLRVRVRDADNNIINNITIRESHALDHEYNLGNGLFFTLGAGSLERRDTTSIQVYDNVGSVVDPDQAFNATGNDNPNYQYGMPQIVAGSFTVNGITINVNDSDSLNDVLNTINESEAGVTAVFNPVTERIDFEHNTAGSAGEIEIVAGDSNFVEATKLLDAIAVPGVDPETLRPLDTVAQFTGVTSGEVVINGESIAIDAGNDSLTDIIARINSSDAGANASFDEDTQRVVITGQDSGDVLIIDGNGTGLFGALNMPEGRVDPTAQGNGYGRRRAHGIVRAMDEAMSALNDFFQETRSEALVNKEVAALRNQLKGAVSAVLDSGDVRVDTGFGLTLNLDAVGKQYSKFAALDEGRFSQRLQTRSARIDQFLNGTSDNIGLIDSVGKAAQQAFLSLNDTLGTRGTLFDAFA
;
A
#
# COMPACT_ATOMS: atom_id res chain seq x y z
N MET A 1 -54.36 -7.65 1.60
CA MET A 1 -53.18 -7.28 0.78
C MET A 1 -52.63 -8.56 0.19
N GLN A 2 -53.10 -8.90 -1.01
CA GLN A 2 -52.77 -10.11 -1.77
C GLN A 2 -53.32 -9.92 -3.21
N ILE A 3 -52.44 -10.10 -4.19
CA ILE A 3 -52.59 -10.79 -5.49
C ILE A 3 -53.95 -10.63 -6.23
N ASN A 4 -53.91 -10.16 -7.49
CA ASN A 4 -54.94 -10.46 -8.49
C ASN A 4 -54.30 -10.72 -9.89
N PRO A 5 -54.80 -11.68 -10.70
CA PRO A 5 -54.01 -12.44 -11.68
C PRO A 5 -54.51 -12.34 -13.16
N TYR A 6 -53.71 -12.93 -14.07
CA TYR A 6 -54.06 -13.70 -15.29
C TYR A 6 -54.74 -13.07 -16.54
N SER A 7 -54.14 -13.40 -17.71
CA SER A 7 -54.62 -13.45 -19.13
C SER A 7 -55.98 -14.18 -19.32
N PRO A 8 -56.65 -14.38 -20.51
CA PRO A 8 -56.15 -14.49 -21.91
C PRO A 8 -57.13 -14.15 -23.10
N VAL A 9 -56.76 -14.58 -24.32
CA VAL A 9 -57.58 -15.07 -25.48
C VAL A 9 -57.84 -14.18 -26.71
N TYR A 10 -57.53 -14.82 -27.86
CA TYR A 10 -57.76 -14.52 -29.27
C TYR A 10 -59.21 -14.14 -29.68
N GLY A 11 -59.32 -13.28 -30.69
CA GLY A 11 -60.54 -13.06 -31.48
C GLY A 11 -60.20 -12.56 -32.89
N SER A 12 -60.43 -13.41 -33.89
CA SER A 12 -60.31 -13.15 -35.32
C SER A 12 -61.45 -12.27 -35.87
N SER A 13 -61.15 -11.38 -36.82
CA SER A 13 -62.12 -10.86 -37.80
C SER A 13 -61.41 -10.53 -39.14
N PRO A 14 -61.94 -10.99 -40.28
CA PRO A 14 -61.41 -10.70 -41.62
C PRO A 14 -62.16 -9.54 -42.28
N THR A 15 -61.49 -8.77 -43.15
CA THR A 15 -61.98 -8.39 -44.50
C THR A 15 -61.00 -7.44 -45.22
N ASN A 16 -60.59 -7.87 -46.41
CA ASN A 16 -59.96 -7.16 -47.55
C ASN A 16 -60.65 -5.82 -47.92
N PRO A 17 -60.05 -4.91 -48.74
CA PRO A 17 -59.03 -5.19 -49.74
C PRO A 17 -57.79 -4.30 -49.77
N VAL A 18 -56.71 -4.95 -50.19
CA VAL A 18 -55.37 -4.45 -50.53
C VAL A 18 -55.44 -3.36 -51.61
N SER A 19 -55.15 -2.11 -51.25
CA SER A 19 -54.59 -1.13 -52.20
C SER A 19 -53.16 -1.54 -52.49
N ARG A 20 -52.96 -2.21 -53.62
CA ARG A 20 -51.66 -2.60 -54.16
C ARG A 20 -50.81 -1.33 -54.36
N PRO A 21 -49.62 -1.22 -53.73
CA PRO A 21 -48.68 -0.15 -54.08
C PRO A 21 -48.33 -0.30 -55.56
N ALA A 22 -48.38 0.81 -56.30
CA ALA A 22 -47.92 0.85 -57.68
C ALA A 22 -46.50 0.27 -57.76
N ALA A 23 -46.28 -0.70 -58.65
CA ALA A 23 -44.93 -1.17 -58.95
C ALA A 23 -44.10 0.04 -59.47
N PRO A 24 -42.85 0.21 -59.04
CA PRO A 24 -42.00 1.29 -59.53
C PRO A 24 -41.92 1.22 -61.06
N ARG A 25 -42.00 2.37 -61.73
CA ARG A 25 -41.90 2.43 -63.19
C ARG A 25 -40.50 1.98 -63.58
N SER A 26 -40.32 1.33 -64.74
CA SER A 26 -39.01 0.84 -65.20
C SER A 26 -37.94 1.94 -65.31
N SER A 27 -38.34 3.22 -65.41
CA SER A 27 -37.47 4.39 -65.30
C SER A 27 -36.84 4.55 -63.90
N ASP A 28 -37.60 4.28 -62.84
CA ASP A 28 -37.20 4.54 -61.46
C ASP A 28 -36.12 3.53 -61.00
N VAL A 29 -36.23 2.28 -61.45
CA VAL A 29 -35.27 1.20 -61.14
C VAL A 29 -33.91 1.42 -61.83
N VAL A 30 -33.91 2.01 -63.03
CA VAL A 30 -32.68 2.35 -63.76
C VAL A 30 -31.99 3.55 -63.11
N THR A 31 -32.75 4.59 -62.73
CA THR A 31 -32.22 5.77 -62.01
C THR A 31 -31.64 5.38 -60.64
N ASP A 32 -32.30 4.50 -59.89
CA ASP A 32 -31.80 4.02 -58.58
C ASP A 32 -30.48 3.27 -58.69
N ARG A 33 -30.31 2.41 -59.70
CA ARG A 33 -29.05 1.68 -59.95
C ARG A 33 -27.91 2.60 -60.38
N VAL A 34 -28.20 3.62 -61.19
CA VAL A 34 -27.21 4.63 -61.59
C VAL A 34 -26.74 5.43 -60.37
N GLN A 35 -27.64 5.83 -59.47
CA GLN A 35 -27.29 6.53 -58.24
C GLN A 35 -26.50 5.67 -57.25
N LEU A 36 -26.88 4.40 -57.05
CA LEU A 36 -26.14 3.48 -56.19
C LEU A 36 -24.74 3.19 -56.73
N SER A 37 -24.59 3.00 -58.05
CA SER A 37 -23.29 2.79 -58.68
C SER A 37 -22.41 4.05 -58.64
N ALA A 38 -22.99 5.25 -58.75
CA ALA A 38 -22.27 6.50 -58.52
C ALA A 38 -21.81 6.61 -57.06
N ALA A 39 -22.69 6.40 -56.09
CA ALA A 39 -22.36 6.41 -54.66
C ALA A 39 -21.24 5.41 -54.32
N ARG A 40 -21.25 4.21 -54.92
CA ARG A 40 -20.17 3.22 -54.80
C ARG A 40 -18.81 3.77 -55.23
N ARG A 41 -18.75 4.42 -56.40
CA ARG A 41 -17.51 4.99 -56.94
C ARG A 41 -16.96 6.11 -56.07
N HIS A 42 -17.84 6.93 -55.50
CA HIS A 42 -17.43 7.99 -54.57
C HIS A 42 -16.96 7.43 -53.24
N LEU A 43 -17.64 6.42 -52.67
CA LEU A 43 -17.18 5.75 -51.45
C LEU A 43 -15.82 5.06 -51.64
N PHE A 44 -15.60 4.46 -52.81
CA PHE A 44 -14.30 3.88 -53.13
C PHE A 44 -13.19 4.95 -53.18
N ARG A 45 -13.47 6.11 -53.80
CA ARG A 45 -12.53 7.26 -53.77
C ARG A 45 -12.27 7.77 -52.37
N VAL A 46 -13.28 7.81 -51.49
CA VAL A 46 -13.11 8.17 -50.07
C VAL A 46 -12.19 7.15 -49.38
N LEU A 47 -12.39 5.85 -49.59
CA LEU A 47 -11.53 4.81 -49.01
C LEU A 47 -10.08 4.92 -49.48
N GLU A 48 -9.84 5.10 -50.78
CA GLU A 48 -8.48 5.25 -51.33
C GLU A 48 -7.77 6.50 -50.78
N ALA A 49 -8.47 7.64 -50.73
CA ALA A 49 -7.88 8.89 -50.25
C ALA A 49 -7.55 8.85 -48.75
N PHE A 50 -8.39 8.19 -47.96
CA PHE A 50 -8.15 8.02 -46.52
C PHE A 50 -7.07 6.97 -46.21
N ASP A 51 -6.93 5.92 -47.04
CA ASP A 51 -5.83 4.95 -46.94
C ASP A 51 -4.48 5.61 -47.25
N GLU A 52 -4.40 6.44 -48.30
CA GLU A 52 -3.18 7.18 -48.62
C GLU A 52 -2.83 8.21 -47.54
N LEU A 53 -3.85 8.90 -46.98
CA LEU A 53 -3.66 9.78 -45.85
C LEU A 53 -3.11 9.00 -44.63
N GLN A 54 -3.69 7.85 -44.31
CA GLN A 54 -3.24 6.97 -43.24
C GLN A 54 -1.79 6.52 -43.44
N ARG A 55 -1.42 6.12 -44.66
CA ARG A 55 -0.06 5.70 -44.99
C ARG A 55 0.98 6.80 -44.78
N LEU A 56 0.60 8.05 -45.01
CA LEU A 56 1.50 9.21 -44.85
C LEU A 56 1.59 9.71 -43.40
N THR A 57 0.54 9.50 -42.60
CA THR A 57 0.49 9.89 -41.19
C THR A 57 1.00 8.78 -40.24
N THR A 58 0.95 7.51 -40.65
CA THR A 58 1.52 6.40 -39.88
C THR A 58 3.05 6.34 -40.04
N GLY A 59 3.77 6.21 -38.92
CA GLY A 59 5.25 6.08 -38.91
C GLY A 59 6.04 7.40 -38.98
N GLY A 60 5.56 8.50 -38.39
CA GLY A 60 6.21 9.82 -38.50
C GLY A 60 6.34 10.70 -37.27
N SER A 61 5.83 10.29 -36.11
CA SER A 61 6.04 11.02 -34.87
C SER A 61 6.17 10.02 -33.74
N THR A 62 7.37 9.86 -33.19
CA THR A 62 7.50 9.49 -31.78
C THR A 62 6.96 10.67 -30.99
N ILE A 63 5.66 10.65 -30.69
CA ILE A 63 5.04 11.63 -29.80
C ILE A 63 5.50 11.27 -28.39
N LEU A 64 6.43 12.05 -27.86
CA LEU A 64 6.61 12.21 -26.41
C LEU A 64 6.17 13.64 -26.08
N SER A 65 4.86 13.85 -25.97
CA SER A 65 4.31 15.05 -25.33
C SER A 65 4.46 14.88 -23.82
N GLY A 66 5.66 15.15 -23.29
CA GLY A 66 5.87 15.14 -21.85
C GLY A 66 5.11 16.29 -21.19
N LEU A 67 4.30 15.97 -20.17
CA LEU A 67 3.78 16.97 -19.23
C LEU A 67 4.94 17.82 -18.69
N PRO A 68 4.74 19.12 -18.42
CA PRO A 68 5.77 19.92 -17.75
C PRO A 68 6.04 19.31 -16.37
N SER A 69 7.30 18.99 -16.05
CA SER A 69 7.67 18.42 -14.76
C SER A 69 8.89 19.10 -14.15
N ALA A 70 8.74 19.54 -12.91
CA ALA A 70 9.83 19.96 -12.06
C ALA A 70 10.28 18.78 -11.22
N ARG A 71 11.58 18.61 -11.07
CA ARG A 71 12.16 17.51 -10.30
C ARG A 71 13.30 17.98 -9.42
N SER A 72 13.43 17.37 -8.25
CA SER A 72 14.62 17.52 -7.42
C SER A 72 15.87 17.23 -8.27
N SER A 73 16.85 18.12 -8.21
CA SER A 73 18.09 18.05 -9.00
C SER A 73 19.09 17.02 -8.43
N SER A 74 19.01 16.74 -7.13
CA SER A 74 19.72 15.69 -6.41
C SER A 74 18.76 14.89 -5.52
N PRO A 75 19.16 13.69 -5.05
CA PRO A 75 18.46 13.01 -3.96
C PRO A 75 18.39 13.91 -2.71
N LEU A 76 17.34 13.76 -1.92
CA LEU A 76 17.12 14.53 -0.69
C LEU A 76 17.94 14.01 0.51
N GLY A 77 18.45 12.77 0.45
CA GLY A 77 19.24 12.21 1.55
C GLY A 77 18.44 11.92 2.80
N LEU A 78 17.12 11.70 2.67
CA LEU A 78 16.22 11.45 3.80
C LEU A 78 16.49 10.07 4.41
N ASP A 79 16.41 9.98 5.73
CA ASP A 79 16.35 8.71 6.43
C ASP A 79 14.92 8.15 6.34
N LEU A 80 14.77 7.05 5.60
CA LEU A 80 13.50 6.36 5.38
C LEU A 80 13.31 5.16 6.33
N THR A 81 14.22 4.98 7.27
CA THR A 81 14.08 3.92 8.27
C THR A 81 13.05 4.31 9.32
N SER A 82 12.33 3.30 9.80
CA SER A 82 11.48 3.42 10.99
C SER A 82 12.00 2.50 12.07
N THR A 83 11.86 2.93 13.32
CA THR A 83 12.12 2.08 14.48
C THR A 83 10.82 1.79 15.20
N PHE A 84 10.75 0.65 15.87
CA PHE A 84 9.59 0.28 16.68
C PHE A 84 9.64 0.95 18.04
N SER A 85 8.47 1.25 18.60
CA SER A 85 8.37 1.60 20.02
C SER A 85 8.75 0.40 20.88
N SER A 86 9.41 0.65 22.01
CA SER A 86 9.86 -0.40 22.91
C SER A 86 9.59 -0.06 24.37
N LEU A 87 9.49 -1.08 25.21
CA LEU A 87 9.39 -0.96 26.67
C LEU A 87 10.17 -2.11 27.29
N GLN A 88 10.91 -1.85 28.35
CA GLN A 88 11.71 -2.88 29.03
C GLN A 88 11.42 -2.87 30.53
N SER A 89 11.49 -4.03 31.18
CA SER A 89 11.56 -4.13 32.64
C SER A 89 12.56 -3.12 33.23
N VAL A 90 12.21 -2.45 34.33
CA VAL A 90 13.04 -1.37 34.92
C VAL A 90 14.31 -1.90 35.60
N GLU A 91 14.27 -3.15 36.07
CA GLU A 91 15.38 -3.87 36.70
C GLU A 91 15.46 -5.32 36.20
N GLU A 92 16.55 -6.02 36.53
CA GLU A 92 16.62 -7.47 36.37
C GLU A 92 15.51 -8.13 37.19
N VAL A 93 14.84 -9.12 36.61
CA VAL A 93 13.80 -9.91 37.27
C VAL A 93 14.38 -10.61 38.51
N ASN A 94 15.64 -11.05 38.45
CA ASN A 94 16.39 -11.50 39.62
C ASN A 94 17.78 -10.84 39.76
N ALA A 95 17.79 -9.64 40.34
CA ALA A 95 19.05 -8.91 40.63
C ALA A 95 19.90 -9.50 41.78
N THR A 96 19.70 -10.74 42.22
CA THR A 96 20.46 -11.32 43.34
C THR A 96 21.87 -11.73 42.86
N PRO A 97 22.96 -11.12 43.35
CA PRO A 97 24.30 -11.32 42.79
C PRO A 97 24.99 -12.64 43.23
N THR A 98 24.30 -13.40 44.06
CA THR A 98 24.76 -14.63 44.73
C THR A 98 23.73 -15.72 44.55
N SER A 99 24.17 -16.97 44.57
CA SER A 99 23.29 -18.12 44.37
C SER A 99 23.68 -19.31 45.21
N PHE A 100 22.79 -20.28 45.27
CA PHE A 100 23.08 -21.61 45.78
C PHE A 100 22.27 -22.65 45.01
N THR A 101 22.74 -23.89 45.01
CA THR A 101 22.06 -25.02 44.39
C THR A 101 22.59 -26.35 44.95
N PRO A 102 21.79 -27.41 45.06
CA PRO A 102 20.34 -27.45 44.82
C PRO A 102 19.53 -26.90 46.02
N PHE A 103 18.25 -26.63 45.80
CA PHE A 103 17.30 -26.28 46.86
C PHE A 103 16.87 -27.52 47.67
N VAL A 104 16.83 -28.69 47.05
CA VAL A 104 16.46 -29.97 47.67
C VAL A 104 17.56 -30.99 47.36
N PRO A 105 18.67 -30.99 48.11
CA PRO A 105 19.72 -31.99 47.94
C PRO A 105 19.31 -33.33 48.56
N ASN A 106 19.83 -34.42 47.99
CA ASN A 106 19.69 -35.75 48.57
C ASN A 106 20.77 -36.00 49.62
N TRP A 107 20.46 -36.86 50.58
CA TRP A 107 21.48 -37.46 51.46
C TRP A 107 22.31 -38.47 50.69
N ASP A 108 23.59 -38.57 51.03
CA ASP A 108 24.55 -39.50 50.40
C ASP A 108 24.40 -40.95 50.92
N GLY A 109 23.79 -41.11 52.09
CA GLY A 109 23.59 -42.35 52.82
C GLY A 109 22.11 -42.77 52.95
N GLY A 110 21.74 -43.30 54.11
CA GLY A 110 20.42 -43.89 54.35
C GLY A 110 19.37 -42.95 54.95
N SER A 111 19.69 -41.68 55.18
CA SER A 111 18.74 -40.71 55.72
C SER A 111 17.61 -40.42 54.72
N ASP A 112 16.38 -40.33 55.20
CA ASP A 112 15.17 -40.12 54.40
C ASP A 112 14.38 -38.87 54.79
N ALA A 113 14.85 -38.12 55.79
CA ALA A 113 14.26 -36.83 56.14
C ALA A 113 14.41 -35.81 55.00
N PHE A 114 13.28 -35.24 54.56
CA PHE A 114 13.23 -34.31 53.44
C PHE A 114 13.91 -32.99 53.77
N LEU A 115 15.02 -32.67 53.08
CA LEU A 115 15.82 -31.48 53.36
C LEU A 115 15.54 -30.42 52.28
N THR A 116 15.17 -29.21 52.71
CA THR A 116 15.01 -28.07 51.79
C THR A 116 15.87 -26.90 52.24
N PHE A 117 16.38 -26.13 51.28
CA PHE A 117 17.14 -24.91 51.48
C PHE A 117 16.38 -23.73 50.91
N GLY A 118 16.52 -22.58 51.57
CA GLY A 118 15.95 -21.32 51.14
C GLY A 118 16.79 -20.14 51.65
N GLY A 119 16.38 -18.94 51.27
CA GLY A 119 17.07 -17.70 51.62
C GLY A 119 17.76 -17.04 50.43
N ALA A 120 18.40 -15.91 50.70
CA ALA A 120 19.32 -15.25 49.79
C ALA A 120 20.71 -15.35 50.41
N TYR A 121 21.63 -16.02 49.73
CA TYR A 121 23.01 -16.15 50.22
C TYR A 121 23.65 -14.77 50.33
N ASP A 122 24.35 -14.47 51.42
CA ASP A 122 24.97 -13.15 51.63
C ASP A 122 26.47 -13.10 51.25
N GLY A 123 27.01 -14.19 50.73
CA GLY A 123 28.42 -14.30 50.31
C GLY A 123 29.41 -14.56 51.46
N SER A 124 28.97 -14.60 52.72
CA SER A 124 29.87 -14.63 53.89
C SER A 124 30.75 -15.88 54.01
N ASN A 125 30.45 -16.96 53.28
CA ASN A 125 31.25 -18.18 53.23
C ASN A 125 32.03 -18.37 51.91
N GLY A 126 32.09 -17.33 51.06
CA GLY A 126 32.73 -17.40 49.75
C GLY A 126 32.02 -18.34 48.77
N THR A 127 32.67 -18.63 47.65
CA THR A 127 32.21 -19.67 46.71
C THR A 127 32.72 -21.05 47.12
N GLY A 128 31.83 -22.06 47.14
CA GLY A 128 32.21 -23.45 47.36
C GLY A 128 31.11 -24.33 47.95
N ALA A 129 31.47 -25.55 48.35
CA ALA A 129 30.53 -26.50 48.93
C ALA A 129 30.28 -26.23 50.42
N LEU A 130 29.01 -26.07 50.81
CA LEU A 130 28.62 -26.20 52.21
C LEU A 130 28.25 -27.66 52.47
N SER A 131 28.95 -28.32 53.39
CA SER A 131 28.72 -29.73 53.73
C SER A 131 27.99 -29.89 55.06
N PHE A 132 27.00 -30.78 55.08
CA PHE A 132 26.13 -31.06 56.21
C PHE A 132 26.38 -32.48 56.66
N GLU A 133 26.83 -32.67 57.90
CA GLU A 133 27.14 -33.98 58.49
C GLU A 133 26.22 -34.26 59.68
N VAL A 134 25.47 -35.36 59.63
CA VAL A 134 24.65 -35.81 60.76
C VAL A 134 25.55 -36.29 61.91
N ARG A 135 25.61 -35.51 62.99
CA ARG A 135 26.39 -35.84 64.19
C ARG A 135 25.62 -36.71 65.19
N ARG A 136 24.30 -36.55 65.22
CA ARG A 136 23.37 -37.37 65.99
C ARG A 136 22.12 -37.60 65.15
N GLY A 137 21.93 -38.86 64.72
CA GLY A 137 20.75 -39.32 63.98
C GLY A 137 19.59 -39.70 64.89
N GLY A 138 18.47 -40.10 64.29
CA GLY A 138 17.17 -40.34 64.93
C GLY A 138 16.01 -39.89 64.03
N VAL A 139 14.78 -39.93 64.53
CA VAL A 139 13.56 -39.50 63.82
C VAL A 139 13.22 -38.04 64.14
N HIS A 140 12.96 -37.21 63.13
CA HIS A 140 12.59 -35.81 63.34
C HIS A 140 11.19 -35.71 63.97
N GLY A 141 11.07 -34.88 65.02
CA GLY A 141 9.86 -34.78 65.85
C GLY A 141 9.82 -35.74 67.04
N GLU A 142 10.73 -36.73 67.12
CA GLU A 142 10.82 -37.66 68.25
C GLU A 142 12.16 -37.56 68.97
N ASP A 143 13.25 -37.49 68.21
CA ASP A 143 14.60 -37.43 68.72
C ASP A 143 15.19 -36.02 68.63
N ARG A 144 16.06 -35.69 69.58
CA ARG A 144 16.96 -34.54 69.43
C ARG A 144 18.14 -34.86 68.50
N LEU A 145 18.11 -34.32 67.29
CA LEU A 145 19.12 -34.51 66.25
C LEU A 145 20.21 -33.42 66.28
N ARG A 146 21.32 -33.67 65.57
CA ARG A 146 22.39 -32.68 65.44
C ARG A 146 23.06 -32.76 64.07
N VAL A 147 23.08 -31.64 63.35
CA VAL A 147 23.74 -31.50 62.04
C VAL A 147 24.88 -30.50 62.18
N ARG A 148 26.06 -30.88 61.71
CA ARG A 148 27.22 -29.98 61.61
C ARG A 148 27.31 -29.46 60.20
N VAL A 149 27.54 -28.16 60.05
CA VAL A 149 27.77 -27.52 58.75
C VAL A 149 29.21 -27.07 58.64
N ARG A 150 29.84 -27.30 57.50
CA ARG A 150 31.20 -26.83 57.19
C ARG A 150 31.26 -26.13 55.84
N ASP A 151 32.17 -25.18 55.72
CA ASP A 151 32.50 -24.54 54.45
C ASP A 151 33.45 -25.40 53.59
N ALA A 152 33.83 -24.87 52.42
CA ALA A 152 34.72 -25.52 51.46
C ALA A 152 36.14 -25.74 52.02
N ASP A 153 36.57 -24.91 52.96
CA ASP A 153 37.85 -25.03 53.66
C ASP A 153 37.79 -26.00 54.86
N ASN A 154 36.65 -26.69 55.02
CA ASN A 154 36.38 -27.65 56.09
C ASN A 154 36.31 -27.01 57.50
N ASN A 155 36.18 -25.69 57.59
CA ASN A 155 35.91 -25.01 58.85
C ASN A 155 34.47 -25.27 59.28
N ILE A 156 34.25 -25.41 60.59
CA ILE A 156 32.89 -25.58 61.11
C ILE A 156 32.22 -24.21 61.16
N ILE A 157 31.25 -23.98 60.28
CA ILE A 157 30.48 -22.74 60.25
C ILE A 157 29.28 -22.79 61.19
N ASN A 158 28.65 -23.96 61.35
CA ASN A 158 27.51 -24.10 62.25
C ASN A 158 27.40 -25.52 62.84
N ASN A 159 26.68 -25.63 63.96
CA ASN A 159 26.44 -26.89 64.63
C ASN A 159 25.04 -26.89 65.24
N ILE A 160 24.08 -27.27 64.39
CA ILE A 160 22.65 -27.03 64.57
C ILE A 160 22.05 -28.17 65.38
N THR A 161 21.27 -27.79 66.40
CA THR A 161 20.52 -28.74 67.23
C THR A 161 19.05 -28.66 66.85
N ILE A 162 18.54 -29.77 66.34
CA ILE A 162 17.15 -29.96 65.94
C ILE A 162 16.47 -30.64 67.13
N ARG A 163 15.51 -29.97 67.77
CA ARG A 163 14.84 -30.49 68.97
C ARG A 163 13.60 -31.27 68.56
N GLU A 164 13.26 -32.29 69.34
CA GLU A 164 12.01 -33.04 69.21
C GLU A 164 10.75 -32.14 69.23
N SER A 165 10.82 -30.98 69.90
CA SER A 165 9.72 -30.02 69.98
C SER A 165 9.61 -29.07 68.78
N HIS A 166 10.56 -29.07 67.84
CA HIS A 166 10.50 -28.22 66.66
C HIS A 166 9.51 -28.82 65.65
N ALA A 167 8.82 -27.97 64.90
CA ALA A 167 7.94 -28.41 63.83
C ALA A 167 8.74 -29.08 62.71
N LEU A 168 8.07 -29.96 61.96
CA LEU A 168 8.64 -30.73 60.84
C LEU A 168 9.15 -29.87 59.68
N ASP A 169 9.01 -28.55 59.68
CA ASP A 169 9.62 -27.66 58.68
C ASP A 169 10.16 -26.39 59.34
N HIS A 170 10.65 -26.52 60.57
CA HIS A 170 11.27 -25.40 61.26
C HIS A 170 12.51 -24.91 60.50
N GLU A 171 12.61 -23.61 60.29
CA GLU A 171 13.76 -22.98 59.63
C GLU A 171 14.97 -22.93 60.57
N TYR A 172 16.08 -23.49 60.12
CA TYR A 172 17.37 -23.42 60.79
C TYR A 172 18.31 -22.49 60.02
N ASN A 173 18.46 -21.27 60.53
CA ASN A 173 19.32 -20.24 59.91
C ASN A 173 20.80 -20.64 60.01
N LEU A 174 21.52 -20.51 58.89
CA LEU A 174 22.94 -20.85 58.77
C LEU A 174 23.88 -19.70 59.17
N GLY A 175 23.36 -18.47 59.22
CA GLY A 175 24.10 -17.25 59.55
C GLY A 175 24.69 -16.53 58.35
N ASN A 176 24.36 -16.98 57.13
CA ASN A 176 24.88 -16.48 55.85
C ASN A 176 23.75 -16.11 54.87
N GLY A 177 22.59 -15.71 55.41
CA GLY A 177 21.37 -15.43 54.66
C GLY A 177 20.58 -16.68 54.20
N LEU A 178 21.18 -17.87 54.26
CA LEU A 178 20.50 -19.14 53.99
C LEU A 178 19.93 -19.78 55.26
N PHE A 179 18.92 -20.61 55.05
CA PHE A 179 18.38 -21.53 56.04
C PHE A 179 18.11 -22.89 55.40
N PHE A 180 17.93 -23.91 56.23
CA PHE A 180 17.30 -25.15 55.78
C PHE A 180 16.11 -25.51 56.66
N THR A 181 15.17 -26.26 56.10
CA THR A 181 14.14 -26.99 56.86
C THR A 181 14.37 -28.48 56.73
N LEU A 182 13.88 -29.24 57.71
CA LEU A 182 13.96 -30.69 57.68
C LEU A 182 12.58 -31.27 57.92
N GLY A 183 11.99 -31.87 56.90
CA GLY A 183 10.70 -32.56 56.87
C GLY A 183 10.56 -33.73 57.85
N ALA A 184 9.48 -34.49 57.67
CA ALA A 184 9.33 -35.81 58.27
C ALA A 184 10.42 -36.77 57.77
N GLY A 185 10.84 -37.69 58.64
CA GLY A 185 11.79 -38.76 58.31
C GLY A 185 12.88 -38.92 59.38
N SER A 186 13.89 -39.71 59.03
CA SER A 186 14.99 -40.09 59.89
C SER A 186 16.34 -39.65 59.32
N LEU A 187 17.29 -39.40 60.22
CA LEU A 187 18.68 -39.12 59.89
C LEU A 187 19.57 -40.25 60.41
N GLU A 188 20.47 -40.74 59.57
CA GLU A 188 21.51 -41.69 59.95
C GLU A 188 22.79 -40.98 60.39
N ARG A 189 23.41 -41.45 61.48
CA ARG A 189 24.62 -40.81 62.00
C ARG A 189 25.79 -40.97 61.00
N ARG A 190 26.48 -39.86 60.72
CA ARG A 190 27.56 -39.67 59.73
C ARG A 190 27.09 -39.60 58.28
N ASP A 191 25.80 -39.62 58.03
CA ASP A 191 25.30 -39.29 56.71
C ASP A 191 25.63 -37.83 56.37
N THR A 192 25.81 -37.57 55.08
CA THR A 192 26.22 -36.28 54.55
C THR A 192 25.34 -35.83 53.40
N THR A 193 25.35 -34.53 53.17
CA THR A 193 24.85 -33.91 51.95
C THR A 193 25.55 -32.56 51.76
N SER A 194 25.40 -31.95 50.59
CA SER A 194 25.99 -30.64 50.31
C SER A 194 25.16 -29.80 49.36
N ILE A 195 25.34 -28.48 49.47
CA ILE A 195 24.94 -27.50 48.46
C ILE A 195 26.17 -26.75 47.98
N GLN A 196 26.14 -26.27 46.74
CA GLN A 196 27.08 -25.27 46.25
C GLN A 196 26.53 -23.88 46.55
N VAL A 197 27.40 -22.97 46.99
CA VAL A 197 27.11 -21.55 47.12
C VAL A 197 28.10 -20.74 46.28
N TYR A 198 27.63 -19.62 45.73
CA TYR A 198 28.41 -18.73 44.88
C TYR A 198 28.26 -17.29 45.37
N ASP A 199 29.38 -16.66 45.71
CA ASP A 199 29.42 -15.29 46.24
C ASP A 199 29.49 -14.19 45.15
N ASN A 200 29.62 -14.61 43.88
CA ASN A 200 29.77 -13.72 42.74
C ASN A 200 29.03 -14.21 41.47
N VAL A 201 28.14 -15.19 41.63
CA VAL A 201 27.28 -15.69 40.55
C VAL A 201 25.84 -15.67 41.06
N GLY A 202 24.99 -14.86 40.42
CA GLY A 202 23.56 -14.81 40.70
C GLY A 202 22.80 -16.03 40.21
N SER A 203 21.61 -16.25 40.76
CA SER A 203 20.70 -17.27 40.24
C SER A 203 20.01 -16.72 39.00
N VAL A 204 20.04 -17.48 37.91
CA VAL A 204 19.34 -17.09 36.67
C VAL A 204 17.90 -17.55 36.75
N VAL A 205 16.96 -16.67 36.36
CA VAL A 205 15.54 -17.02 36.20
C VAL A 205 15.43 -18.19 35.23
N ASP A 206 14.68 -19.22 35.62
CA ASP A 206 14.31 -20.32 34.73
C ASP A 206 12.91 -20.03 34.16
N PRO A 207 12.81 -19.48 32.94
CA PRO A 207 11.56 -18.97 32.41
C PRO A 207 10.57 -20.06 32.00
N ASP A 208 11.00 -21.33 31.99
CA ASP A 208 10.18 -22.50 31.64
C ASP A 208 9.53 -23.16 32.87
N GLN A 209 9.94 -22.78 34.09
CA GLN A 209 9.34 -23.32 35.31
C GLN A 209 8.05 -22.58 35.68
N ALA A 210 7.08 -23.33 36.19
CA ALA A 210 5.82 -22.76 36.67
C ALA A 210 6.04 -21.82 37.85
N PHE A 211 5.23 -20.77 37.96
CA PHE A 211 5.31 -19.78 39.05
C PHE A 211 5.09 -20.39 40.44
N ASN A 212 4.36 -21.50 40.53
CA ASN A 212 4.14 -22.26 41.75
C ASN A 212 5.10 -23.44 41.94
N ALA A 213 6.08 -23.62 41.05
CA ALA A 213 7.09 -24.64 41.22
C ALA A 213 8.00 -24.31 42.42
N THR A 214 8.46 -25.35 43.11
CA THR A 214 9.22 -25.23 44.36
C THR A 214 10.43 -26.15 44.34
N GLY A 215 11.34 -25.97 45.29
CA GLY A 215 12.54 -26.79 45.38
C GLY A 215 13.43 -26.62 44.16
N ASN A 216 13.89 -27.72 43.57
CA ASN A 216 14.83 -27.67 42.44
C ASN A 216 14.20 -27.21 41.12
N ASP A 217 12.86 -27.20 41.05
CA ASP A 217 12.11 -26.69 39.90
C ASP A 217 11.68 -25.23 40.12
N ASN A 218 12.21 -24.54 41.15
CA ASN A 218 11.88 -23.14 41.39
C ASN A 218 12.30 -22.26 40.19
N PRO A 219 11.44 -21.34 39.72
CA PRO A 219 11.76 -20.44 38.61
C PRO A 219 12.86 -19.41 38.89
N ASN A 220 13.42 -19.38 40.09
CA ASN A 220 14.48 -18.47 40.54
C ASN A 220 14.11 -16.99 40.42
N TYR A 221 12.87 -16.61 40.74
CA TYR A 221 12.55 -15.19 40.97
C TYR A 221 13.29 -14.64 42.18
N GLN A 222 13.46 -13.31 42.21
CA GLN A 222 14.17 -12.63 43.28
C GLN A 222 13.63 -12.99 44.67
N TYR A 223 14.51 -13.49 45.53
CA TYR A 223 14.15 -13.85 46.90
C TYR A 223 13.58 -12.64 47.66
N GLY A 224 12.52 -12.88 48.43
CA GLY A 224 11.83 -11.83 49.20
C GLY A 224 10.77 -11.08 48.40
N MET A 225 10.64 -11.31 47.09
CA MET A 225 9.44 -10.92 46.36
C MET A 225 8.28 -11.90 46.65
N PRO A 226 7.04 -11.42 46.74
CA PRO A 226 5.88 -12.30 46.81
C PRO A 226 5.84 -13.23 45.60
N GLN A 227 5.48 -14.49 45.81
CA GLN A 227 5.22 -15.43 44.72
C GLN A 227 4.17 -14.85 43.77
N ILE A 228 4.31 -15.11 42.47
CA ILE A 228 3.32 -14.69 41.48
C ILE A 228 2.00 -15.44 41.75
N VAL A 229 0.89 -14.69 41.81
CA VAL A 229 -0.46 -15.20 42.04
C VAL A 229 -1.30 -15.11 40.78
N ALA A 230 -2.25 -16.04 40.66
CA ALA A 230 -3.20 -16.06 39.56
C ALA A 230 -4.08 -14.80 39.54
N GLY A 231 -4.43 -14.34 38.34
CA GLY A 231 -5.19 -13.12 38.12
C GLY A 231 -5.04 -12.65 36.68
N SER A 232 -5.04 -11.35 36.47
CA SER A 232 -4.79 -10.76 35.15
C SER A 232 -4.14 -9.38 35.24
N PHE A 233 -3.63 -8.91 34.12
CA PHE A 233 -3.19 -7.54 33.86
C PHE A 233 -3.57 -7.18 32.41
N THR A 234 -3.30 -5.96 31.96
CA THR A 234 -3.55 -5.59 30.54
C THR A 234 -2.31 -5.09 29.83
N VAL A 235 -2.19 -5.42 28.55
CA VAL A 235 -1.21 -4.87 27.60
C VAL A 235 -1.97 -4.21 26.46
N ASN A 236 -1.79 -2.92 26.24
CA ASN A 236 -2.52 -2.14 25.23
C ASN A 236 -4.05 -2.32 25.33
N GLY A 237 -4.57 -2.37 26.56
CA GLY A 237 -5.98 -2.60 26.86
C GLY A 237 -6.48 -4.04 26.67
N ILE A 238 -5.65 -4.97 26.19
CA ILE A 238 -5.98 -6.39 26.07
C ILE A 238 -5.66 -7.12 27.37
N THR A 239 -6.63 -7.86 27.91
CA THR A 239 -6.47 -8.66 29.14
C THR A 239 -5.59 -9.88 28.91
N ILE A 240 -4.55 -10.01 29.72
CA ILE A 240 -3.67 -11.17 29.81
C ILE A 240 -3.95 -11.88 31.13
N ASN A 241 -4.36 -13.14 31.06
CA ASN A 241 -4.62 -13.96 32.24
C ASN A 241 -3.34 -14.68 32.66
N VAL A 242 -3.14 -14.81 33.96
CA VAL A 242 -2.01 -15.48 34.58
C VAL A 242 -2.54 -16.54 35.55
N ASN A 243 -2.08 -17.77 35.43
CA ASN A 243 -2.33 -18.85 36.39
C ASN A 243 -1.07 -19.15 37.21
N ASP A 244 -1.23 -19.79 38.35
CA ASP A 244 -0.13 -20.20 39.20
C ASP A 244 0.73 -21.31 38.57
N SER A 245 0.13 -22.14 37.71
CA SER A 245 0.81 -23.18 36.94
C SER A 245 1.54 -22.68 35.69
N ASP A 246 1.35 -21.42 35.30
CA ASP A 246 2.01 -20.85 34.12
C ASP A 246 3.49 -20.58 34.41
N SER A 247 4.32 -20.63 33.38
CA SER A 247 5.71 -20.15 33.40
C SER A 247 5.82 -18.72 32.85
N LEU A 248 7.02 -18.12 32.96
CA LEU A 248 7.26 -16.82 32.33
C LEU A 248 7.02 -16.90 30.82
N ASN A 249 7.53 -17.96 30.19
CA ASN A 249 7.37 -18.19 28.77
C ASN A 249 5.91 -18.40 28.38
N ASP A 250 5.08 -19.04 29.21
CA ASP A 250 3.64 -19.19 28.92
C ASP A 250 2.91 -17.84 28.87
N VAL A 251 3.22 -16.93 29.82
CA VAL A 251 2.64 -15.59 29.83
C VAL A 251 3.14 -14.75 28.66
N LEU A 252 4.45 -14.79 28.35
CA LEU A 252 5.01 -14.08 27.19
C LEU A 252 4.44 -14.61 25.86
N ASN A 253 4.25 -15.92 25.73
CA ASN A 253 3.58 -16.52 24.58
C ASN A 253 2.12 -16.05 24.48
N THR A 254 1.41 -15.99 25.60
CA THR A 254 0.04 -15.46 25.65
C THR A 254 -0.03 -14.01 25.17
N ILE A 255 0.95 -13.17 25.53
CA ILE A 255 1.07 -11.80 25.03
C ILE A 255 1.29 -11.80 23.51
N ASN A 256 2.26 -12.58 23.04
CA ASN A 256 2.66 -12.66 21.63
C ASN A 256 1.54 -13.19 20.70
N GLU A 257 0.67 -14.05 21.23
CA GLU A 257 -0.49 -14.60 20.53
C GLU A 257 -1.75 -13.71 20.62
N SER A 258 -1.71 -12.66 21.44
CA SER A 258 -2.84 -11.76 21.66
C SER A 258 -2.96 -10.67 20.59
N GLU A 259 -4.09 -9.94 20.61
CA GLU A 259 -4.31 -8.76 19.78
C GLU A 259 -3.68 -7.47 20.37
N ALA A 260 -2.80 -7.58 21.38
CA ALA A 260 -2.16 -6.43 22.03
C ALA A 260 -1.20 -5.65 21.12
N GLY A 261 -0.84 -6.21 19.96
CA GLY A 261 -0.02 -5.52 18.96
C GLY A 261 1.45 -5.37 19.34
N VAL A 262 1.95 -6.22 20.24
CA VAL A 262 3.35 -6.21 20.69
C VAL A 262 3.97 -7.60 20.57
N THR A 263 5.30 -7.64 20.59
CA THR A 263 6.11 -8.84 20.83
C THR A 263 6.84 -8.65 22.16
N ALA A 264 6.77 -9.64 23.04
CA ALA A 264 7.40 -9.68 24.35
C ALA A 264 8.38 -10.87 24.43
N VAL A 265 9.59 -10.61 24.92
CA VAL A 265 10.68 -11.60 25.01
C VAL A 265 11.41 -11.45 26.34
N PHE A 266 11.73 -12.57 26.99
CA PHE A 266 12.68 -12.56 28.12
C PHE A 266 14.11 -12.70 27.60
N ASN A 267 14.97 -11.78 28.02
CA ASN A 267 16.40 -11.80 27.71
C ASN A 267 17.17 -12.40 28.89
N PRO A 268 17.72 -13.63 28.78
CA PRO A 268 18.41 -14.29 29.89
C PRO A 268 19.79 -13.70 30.20
N VAL A 269 20.32 -12.81 29.34
CA VAL A 269 21.62 -12.14 29.58
C VAL A 269 21.43 -10.90 30.44
N THR A 270 20.38 -10.14 30.18
CA THR A 270 20.04 -8.92 30.94
C THR A 270 18.97 -9.16 32.00
N GLU A 271 18.46 -10.40 32.11
CA GLU A 271 17.35 -10.82 32.96
C GLU A 271 16.15 -9.86 32.94
N ARG A 272 15.79 -9.36 31.75
CA ARG A 272 14.70 -8.39 31.57
C ARG A 272 13.71 -8.87 30.54
N ILE A 273 12.48 -8.38 30.65
CA ILE A 273 11.48 -8.55 29.61
C ILE A 273 11.53 -7.33 28.70
N ASP A 274 11.67 -7.58 27.41
CA ASP A 274 11.66 -6.59 26.34
C ASP A 274 10.33 -6.70 25.58
N PHE A 275 9.65 -5.56 25.42
CA PHE A 275 8.48 -5.40 24.57
C PHE A 275 8.86 -4.54 23.37
N GLU A 276 8.38 -4.93 22.20
CA GLU A 276 8.47 -4.15 20.96
C GLU A 276 7.08 -4.10 20.32
N HIS A 277 6.66 -2.92 19.87
CA HIS A 277 5.39 -2.77 19.16
C HIS A 277 5.49 -3.39 17.76
N ASN A 278 4.45 -4.06 17.27
CA ASN A 278 4.51 -4.77 15.98
C ASN A 278 4.41 -3.84 14.76
N THR A 279 4.03 -2.57 14.97
CA THR A 279 4.03 -1.52 13.94
C THR A 279 5.17 -0.54 14.20
N ALA A 280 6.02 -0.34 13.20
CA ALA A 280 7.13 0.61 13.26
C ALA A 280 6.63 2.06 13.20
N GLY A 281 7.44 2.98 13.68
CA GLY A 281 7.11 4.41 13.76
C GLY A 281 6.73 4.85 15.16
N SER A 282 6.48 6.15 15.31
CA SER A 282 6.23 6.78 16.62
C SER A 282 4.82 6.56 17.15
N ALA A 283 3.89 6.12 16.28
CA ALA A 283 2.49 5.93 16.63
C ALA A 283 2.21 4.66 17.47
N GLY A 284 3.17 3.72 17.55
CA GLY A 284 3.02 2.53 18.38
C GLY A 284 3.08 2.90 19.86
N GLU A 285 2.00 2.66 20.60
CA GLU A 285 1.96 2.83 22.06
C GLU A 285 2.12 1.46 22.73
N ILE A 286 2.87 1.42 23.83
CA ILE A 286 2.98 0.23 24.70
C ILE A 286 2.58 0.66 26.10
N GLU A 287 1.41 0.22 26.54
CA GLU A 287 0.87 0.45 27.87
C GLU A 287 0.71 -0.89 28.59
N ILE A 288 1.28 -0.99 29.79
CA ILE A 288 1.10 -2.13 30.69
C ILE A 288 0.42 -1.62 31.95
N VAL A 289 -0.74 -2.19 32.27
CA VAL A 289 -1.51 -1.81 33.47
C VAL A 289 -1.65 -3.02 34.36
N ALA A 290 -1.19 -2.90 35.61
CA ALA A 290 -1.35 -3.93 36.63
C ALA A 290 -2.83 -4.21 36.91
N GLY A 291 -3.13 -5.47 37.22
CA GLY A 291 -4.48 -5.92 37.57
C GLY A 291 -4.48 -6.70 38.88
N ASP A 292 -5.22 -7.82 38.92
CA ASP A 292 -5.35 -8.64 40.12
C ASP A 292 -4.20 -9.67 40.27
N SER A 293 -3.41 -9.90 39.22
CA SER A 293 -2.12 -10.64 39.33
C SER A 293 -0.99 -9.68 39.66
N ASN A 294 -0.03 -10.12 40.49
CA ASN A 294 1.21 -9.39 40.77
C ASN A 294 2.36 -9.67 39.77
N PHE A 295 2.04 -10.21 38.59
CA PHE A 295 3.03 -10.51 37.54
C PHE A 295 3.84 -9.25 37.16
N VAL A 296 3.17 -8.12 36.94
CA VAL A 296 3.79 -6.85 36.50
C VAL A 296 4.84 -6.37 37.51
N GLU A 297 4.57 -6.48 38.80
CA GLU A 297 5.51 -6.14 39.87
C GLU A 297 6.66 -7.15 39.97
N ALA A 298 6.35 -8.44 39.92
CA ALA A 298 7.34 -9.51 40.02
C ALA A 298 8.35 -9.49 38.86
N THR A 299 7.92 -9.08 37.67
CA THR A 299 8.78 -8.98 36.48
C THR A 299 9.33 -7.58 36.24
N LYS A 300 9.21 -6.67 37.22
CA LYS A 300 9.75 -5.31 37.18
C LYS A 300 9.23 -4.48 35.99
N LEU A 301 8.00 -4.73 35.56
CA LEU A 301 7.33 -3.95 34.52
C LEU A 301 6.53 -2.78 35.08
N LEU A 302 6.30 -2.75 36.40
CA LEU A 302 5.72 -1.59 37.06
C LEU A 302 6.60 -0.35 36.82
N ASP A 303 5.98 0.76 36.41
CA ASP A 303 6.63 2.02 36.05
C ASP A 303 7.61 1.95 34.86
N ALA A 304 7.63 0.85 34.10
CA ALA A 304 8.38 0.77 32.85
C ALA A 304 7.85 1.81 31.85
N ILE A 305 8.77 2.57 31.24
CA ILE A 305 8.43 3.66 30.33
C ILE A 305 8.63 3.19 28.90
N ALA A 306 7.58 3.31 28.09
CA ALA A 306 7.69 3.10 26.66
C ALA A 306 8.53 4.21 26.01
N VAL A 307 9.48 3.82 25.17
CA VAL A 307 10.24 4.69 24.29
C VAL A 307 9.58 4.64 22.92
N PRO A 308 9.02 5.77 22.43
CA PRO A 308 8.40 5.80 21.10
C PRO A 308 9.41 5.45 20.00
N GLY A 309 8.92 4.76 18.97
CA GLY A 309 9.64 4.56 17.73
C GLY A 309 9.89 5.87 16.99
N VAL A 310 10.68 5.79 15.92
CA VAL A 310 10.99 6.92 15.04
C VAL A 310 10.35 6.68 13.70
N ASP A 311 9.61 7.67 13.21
CA ASP A 311 9.04 7.66 11.85
C ASP A 311 10.11 7.99 10.81
N PRO A 312 9.96 7.51 9.55
CA PRO A 312 10.80 7.99 8.46
C PRO A 312 10.65 9.51 8.30
N GLU A 313 11.71 10.18 7.86
CA GLU A 313 11.74 11.64 7.73
C GLU A 313 10.69 12.20 6.75
N THR A 314 10.10 11.35 5.90
CA THR A 314 8.97 11.72 5.02
C THR A 314 7.66 11.94 5.76
N LEU A 315 7.50 11.40 6.97
CA LEU A 315 6.31 11.51 7.82
C LEU A 315 6.51 12.44 9.02
N ARG A 316 7.74 12.89 9.25
CA ARG A 316 8.09 13.79 10.37
C ARG A 316 7.87 15.25 9.99
N PRO A 317 7.57 16.13 10.97
CA PRO A 317 7.47 17.57 10.71
C PRO A 317 8.76 18.11 10.10
N LEU A 318 8.64 18.99 9.10
CA LEU A 318 9.76 19.52 8.32
C LEU A 318 10.86 20.12 9.21
N ASP A 319 10.49 20.89 10.24
CA ASP A 319 11.46 21.56 11.12
C ASP A 319 12.31 20.61 11.98
N THR A 320 11.92 19.34 12.10
CA THR A 320 12.70 18.30 12.80
C THR A 320 13.68 17.56 11.90
N VAL A 321 13.60 17.76 10.57
CA VAL A 321 14.36 17.03 9.57
C VAL A 321 15.47 17.93 9.01
N ALA A 322 16.70 17.44 9.06
CA ALA A 322 17.88 18.26 8.72
C ALA A 322 17.82 18.81 7.28
N GLN A 323 17.32 18.02 6.33
CA GLN A 323 17.17 18.42 4.92
C GLN A 323 16.25 19.62 4.72
N PHE A 324 15.29 19.85 5.62
CA PHE A 324 14.33 20.96 5.55
C PHE A 324 14.68 22.12 6.50
N THR A 325 15.91 22.14 7.03
CA THR A 325 16.41 23.26 7.83
C THR A 325 16.33 24.56 7.04
N GLY A 326 15.57 25.55 7.54
CA GLY A 326 15.35 26.84 6.88
C GLY A 326 14.05 26.94 6.08
N VAL A 327 13.26 25.87 6.00
CA VAL A 327 11.86 25.96 5.58
C VAL A 327 11.05 26.67 6.66
N THR A 328 10.17 27.59 6.24
CA THR A 328 9.29 28.36 7.14
C THR A 328 7.83 28.19 6.75
N SER A 329 6.93 28.27 7.73
CA SER A 329 5.49 28.23 7.49
C SER A 329 5.05 29.44 6.65
N GLY A 330 4.09 29.24 5.74
CA GLY A 330 3.64 30.24 4.78
C GLY A 330 2.80 29.61 3.69
N GLU A 331 2.83 30.19 2.49
CA GLU A 331 2.15 29.65 1.31
C GLU A 331 3.14 29.52 0.16
N VAL A 332 3.13 28.39 -0.53
CA VAL A 332 3.78 28.24 -1.85
C VAL A 332 2.73 28.39 -2.94
N VAL A 333 3.15 28.82 -4.14
CA VAL A 333 2.24 29.01 -5.27
C VAL A 333 2.59 28.03 -6.39
N ILE A 334 1.61 27.22 -6.81
CA ILE A 334 1.73 26.32 -7.96
C ILE A 334 0.62 26.66 -8.96
N ASN A 335 0.98 26.99 -10.20
CA ASN A 335 0.05 27.42 -11.26
C ASN A 335 -0.91 28.55 -10.85
N GLY A 336 -0.49 29.41 -9.90
CA GLY A 336 -1.29 30.52 -9.38
C GLY A 336 -2.18 30.15 -8.19
N GLU A 337 -2.26 28.88 -7.81
CA GLU A 337 -2.96 28.41 -6.61
C GLU A 337 -2.05 28.46 -5.39
N SER A 338 -2.56 28.97 -4.26
CA SER A 338 -1.80 29.11 -3.02
C SER A 338 -2.00 27.88 -2.13
N ILE A 339 -0.90 27.26 -1.73
CA ILE A 339 -0.88 26.04 -0.94
C ILE A 339 -0.18 26.37 0.38
N ALA A 340 -0.93 26.36 1.48
CA ALA A 340 -0.39 26.58 2.81
C ALA A 340 0.62 25.48 3.18
N ILE A 341 1.66 25.85 3.93
CA ILE A 341 2.67 24.97 4.51
C ILE A 341 2.91 25.41 5.95
N ASP A 342 2.99 24.46 6.87
CA ASP A 342 3.35 24.67 8.26
C ASP A 342 4.55 23.80 8.65
N ALA A 343 5.73 24.40 8.73
CA ALA A 343 6.98 23.66 8.94
C ALA A 343 7.03 22.89 10.27
N GLY A 344 6.29 23.33 11.29
CA GLY A 344 6.27 22.66 12.60
C GLY A 344 5.27 21.52 12.72
N ASN A 345 4.37 21.35 11.73
CA ASN A 345 3.31 20.35 11.78
C ASN A 345 3.25 19.46 10.54
N ASP A 346 3.55 20.01 9.35
CA ASP A 346 3.50 19.27 8.10
C ASP A 346 4.76 18.44 7.89
N SER A 347 4.58 17.25 7.32
CA SER A 347 5.64 16.42 6.74
C SER A 347 5.76 16.61 5.23
N LEU A 348 6.79 16.02 4.60
CA LEU A 348 6.87 15.95 3.14
C LEU A 348 5.63 15.27 2.54
N THR A 349 5.15 14.21 3.19
CA THR A 349 3.97 13.47 2.74
C THR A 349 2.72 14.33 2.79
N ASP A 350 2.53 15.13 3.84
CA ASP A 350 1.39 16.05 3.95
C ASP A 350 1.40 17.10 2.84
N ILE A 351 2.56 17.65 2.53
CA ILE A 351 2.71 18.64 1.46
C ILE A 351 2.38 18.04 0.10
N ILE A 352 2.91 16.84 -0.20
CA ILE A 352 2.62 16.14 -1.46
C ILE A 352 1.12 15.85 -1.58
N ALA A 353 0.50 15.35 -0.51
CA ALA A 353 -0.93 15.10 -0.47
C ALA A 353 -1.73 16.40 -0.71
N ARG A 354 -1.32 17.50 -0.07
CA ARG A 354 -1.96 18.81 -0.23
C ARG A 354 -1.87 19.32 -1.66
N ILE A 355 -0.70 19.22 -2.31
CA ILE A 355 -0.53 19.58 -3.73
C ILE A 355 -1.47 18.73 -4.60
N ASN A 356 -1.49 17.41 -4.41
CA ASN A 356 -2.33 16.49 -5.18
C ASN A 356 -3.83 16.73 -5.01
N SER A 357 -4.24 17.26 -3.85
CA SER A 357 -5.65 17.59 -3.56
C SER A 357 -6.06 19.00 -3.97
N SER A 358 -5.11 19.84 -4.40
CA SER A 358 -5.35 21.25 -4.72
C SER A 358 -5.90 21.45 -6.14
N ASP A 359 -6.49 22.63 -6.38
CA ASP A 359 -6.94 23.06 -7.71
C ASP A 359 -5.78 23.57 -8.60
N ALA A 360 -4.53 23.37 -8.17
CA ALA A 360 -3.33 23.82 -8.91
C ALA A 360 -3.11 23.08 -10.24
N GLY A 361 -3.87 22.01 -10.52
CA GLY A 361 -3.70 21.20 -11.74
C GLY A 361 -2.31 20.55 -11.82
N ALA A 362 -1.77 20.11 -10.68
CA ALA A 362 -0.46 19.49 -10.57
C ALA A 362 -0.50 18.22 -9.72
N ASN A 363 0.32 17.24 -10.09
CA ASN A 363 0.54 16.00 -9.33
C ASN A 363 1.97 15.98 -8.79
N ALA A 364 2.12 15.88 -7.48
CA ALA A 364 3.36 15.68 -6.77
C ALA A 364 3.53 14.22 -6.36
N SER A 365 4.78 13.75 -6.36
CA SER A 365 5.16 12.43 -5.88
C SER A 365 6.58 12.46 -5.31
N PHE A 366 6.86 11.57 -4.37
CA PHE A 366 8.20 11.27 -3.88
C PHE A 366 8.54 9.84 -4.27
N ASP A 367 9.70 9.67 -4.90
CA ASP A 367 10.25 8.37 -5.27
C ASP A 367 11.30 8.00 -4.21
N GLU A 368 11.02 6.94 -3.43
CA GLU A 368 11.86 6.52 -2.30
C GLU A 368 13.22 5.98 -2.74
N ASP A 369 13.29 5.31 -3.90
CA ASP A 369 14.52 4.70 -4.43
C ASP A 369 15.52 5.77 -4.86
N THR A 370 15.04 6.80 -5.55
CA THR A 370 15.86 7.91 -6.03
C THR A 370 15.94 9.07 -5.03
N GLN A 371 15.11 9.03 -3.99
CA GLN A 371 14.85 10.06 -3.01
C GLN A 371 14.61 11.43 -3.65
N ARG A 372 13.74 11.48 -4.66
CA ARG A 372 13.47 12.72 -5.42
C ARG A 372 11.98 13.02 -5.43
N VAL A 373 11.66 14.30 -5.31
CA VAL A 373 10.31 14.80 -5.54
C VAL A 373 10.16 15.18 -7.00
N VAL A 374 9.00 14.84 -7.57
CA VAL A 374 8.58 15.25 -8.91
C VAL A 374 7.21 15.90 -8.81
N ILE A 375 7.08 17.11 -9.35
CA ILE A 375 5.81 17.80 -9.53
C ILE A 375 5.56 17.91 -11.03
N THR A 376 4.43 17.39 -11.49
CA THR A 376 4.07 17.32 -12.91
C THR A 376 2.73 18.02 -13.13
N GLY A 377 2.63 18.92 -14.10
CA GLY A 377 1.34 19.50 -14.49
C GLY A 377 0.40 18.43 -15.06
N GLN A 378 -0.90 18.58 -14.87
CA GLN A 378 -1.89 17.60 -15.34
C GLN A 378 -2.22 17.73 -16.84
N ASP A 379 -2.03 18.92 -17.42
CA ASP A 379 -2.38 19.19 -18.82
C ASP A 379 -1.16 19.23 -19.76
N SER A 380 -1.21 18.40 -20.81
CA SER A 380 -0.18 18.37 -21.85
C SER A 380 -0.27 19.62 -22.74
N GLY A 381 0.68 20.53 -22.60
CA GLY A 381 0.77 21.76 -23.39
C GLY A 381 0.68 23.04 -22.58
N ASP A 382 0.26 22.94 -21.33
CA ASP A 382 0.35 24.03 -20.36
C ASP A 382 1.69 24.01 -19.64
N VAL A 383 1.95 25.09 -18.92
CA VAL A 383 3.23 25.38 -18.30
C VAL A 383 3.07 25.22 -16.82
N LEU A 384 4.00 24.53 -16.18
CA LEU A 384 4.02 24.43 -14.73
C LEU A 384 4.75 25.66 -14.18
N ILE A 385 4.10 26.39 -13.27
CA ILE A 385 4.71 27.51 -12.55
C ILE A 385 4.83 27.12 -11.09
N ILE A 386 6.04 27.23 -10.54
CA ILE A 386 6.33 26.94 -9.14
C ILE A 386 6.97 28.18 -8.53
N ASP A 387 6.45 28.65 -7.40
CA ASP A 387 7.01 29.77 -6.65
C ASP A 387 6.98 29.43 -5.16
N GLY A 388 8.15 29.42 -4.52
CA GLY A 388 8.28 29.13 -3.10
C GLY A 388 7.78 30.27 -2.22
N ASN A 389 7.54 31.46 -2.78
CA ASN A 389 7.08 32.66 -2.10
C ASN A 389 7.88 32.97 -0.82
N GLY A 390 9.18 32.65 -0.83
CA GLY A 390 10.10 32.85 0.29
C GLY A 390 10.05 31.82 1.41
N THR A 391 9.22 30.77 1.33
CA THR A 391 9.14 29.70 2.35
C THR A 391 10.42 28.87 2.45
N GLY A 392 11.23 28.82 1.40
CA GLY A 392 12.44 28.00 1.30
C GLY A 392 12.19 26.54 0.93
N LEU A 393 10.92 26.12 0.78
CA LEU A 393 10.54 24.73 0.53
C LEU A 393 11.20 24.14 -0.73
N PHE A 394 11.06 24.79 -1.89
CA PHE A 394 11.61 24.23 -3.14
C PHE A 394 13.14 24.22 -3.16
N GLY A 395 13.78 25.19 -2.49
CA GLY A 395 15.20 25.16 -2.22
C GLY A 395 15.61 23.91 -1.44
N ALA A 396 14.91 23.60 -0.35
CA ALA A 396 15.13 22.39 0.43
C ALA A 396 14.79 21.09 -0.34
N LEU A 397 13.87 21.15 -1.30
CA LEU A 397 13.59 20.05 -2.23
C LEU A 397 14.62 19.90 -3.37
N ASN A 398 15.67 20.73 -3.38
CA ASN A 398 16.64 20.83 -4.47
C ASN A 398 15.96 21.05 -5.84
N MET A 399 14.82 21.72 -5.86
CA MET A 399 13.94 21.88 -7.02
C MET A 399 14.02 23.32 -7.54
N PRO A 400 14.18 23.53 -8.86
CA PRO A 400 14.17 24.87 -9.41
C PRO A 400 12.77 25.48 -9.34
N GLU A 401 12.69 26.69 -8.81
CA GLU A 401 11.48 27.51 -8.89
C GLU A 401 11.38 28.19 -10.27
N GLY A 402 10.17 28.57 -10.63
CA GLY A 402 9.84 29.35 -11.81
C GLY A 402 9.00 28.59 -12.84
N ARG A 403 9.12 29.05 -14.08
CA ARG A 403 8.36 28.56 -15.23
C ARG A 403 9.01 27.31 -15.83
N VAL A 404 8.30 26.19 -15.83
CA VAL A 404 8.69 24.92 -16.46
C VAL A 404 7.80 24.67 -17.66
N ASP A 405 8.37 24.89 -18.85
CA ASP A 405 7.68 24.61 -20.11
C ASP A 405 7.52 23.09 -20.33
N PRO A 406 6.43 22.64 -20.99
CA PRO A 406 6.27 21.25 -21.37
C PRO A 406 7.42 20.83 -22.28
N THR A 407 7.87 19.58 -22.15
CA THR A 407 8.99 19.08 -22.97
C THR A 407 8.52 18.96 -24.42
N ALA A 408 8.80 19.97 -25.24
CA ALA A 408 8.54 19.93 -26.67
C ALA A 408 9.56 18.99 -27.34
N GLN A 409 9.23 17.71 -27.48
CA GLN A 409 9.99 16.81 -28.35
C GLN A 409 9.19 16.42 -29.58
N GLY A 410 9.51 17.09 -30.69
CA GLY A 410 9.12 16.68 -32.03
C GLY A 410 9.36 17.80 -33.03
N ASN A 411 10.38 17.66 -33.88
CA ASN A 411 10.38 18.38 -35.16
C ASN A 411 9.11 17.95 -35.89
N GLY A 412 8.23 18.90 -36.26
CA GLY A 412 7.07 18.58 -37.08
C GLY A 412 7.48 17.90 -38.39
N TYR A 413 6.51 17.47 -39.18
CA TYR A 413 6.79 16.75 -40.43
C TYR A 413 7.77 17.52 -41.31
N GLY A 414 8.87 16.88 -41.73
CA GLY A 414 9.81 17.49 -42.67
C GLY A 414 9.07 17.96 -43.92
N ARG A 415 9.46 19.11 -44.48
CA ARG A 415 8.72 19.82 -45.55
C ARG A 415 8.14 18.88 -46.63
N ARG A 416 8.93 17.94 -47.15
CA ARG A 416 8.45 16.99 -48.18
C ARG A 416 7.28 16.12 -47.71
N ARG A 417 7.34 15.61 -46.48
CA ARG A 417 6.28 14.80 -45.88
C ARG A 417 5.06 15.63 -45.53
N ALA A 418 5.26 16.84 -45.00
CA ALA A 418 4.16 17.79 -44.76
C ALA A 418 3.37 18.08 -46.05
N HIS A 419 4.04 18.32 -47.18
CA HIS A 419 3.37 18.52 -48.48
C HIS A 419 2.67 17.26 -48.99
N GLY A 420 3.18 16.07 -48.68
CA GLY A 420 2.51 14.80 -48.97
C GLY A 420 1.19 14.68 -48.19
N ILE A 421 1.24 14.93 -46.88
CA ILE A 421 0.07 14.88 -46.00
C ILE A 421 -0.97 15.94 -46.41
N VAL A 422 -0.54 17.16 -46.75
CA VAL A 422 -1.44 18.22 -47.24
C VAL A 422 -2.19 17.78 -48.49
N ARG A 423 -1.48 17.19 -49.47
CA ARG A 423 -2.11 16.68 -50.70
C ARG A 423 -3.10 15.56 -50.43
N ALA A 424 -2.71 14.58 -49.62
CA ALA A 424 -3.60 13.47 -49.27
C ALA A 424 -4.83 13.96 -48.48
N MET A 425 -4.66 14.98 -47.63
CA MET A 425 -5.77 15.59 -46.90
C MET A 425 -6.71 16.36 -47.83
N ASP A 426 -6.18 17.12 -48.80
CA ASP A 426 -7.00 17.81 -49.80
C ASP A 426 -7.80 16.81 -50.66
N GLU A 427 -7.15 15.71 -51.06
CA GLU A 427 -7.78 14.63 -51.82
C GLU A 427 -8.88 13.92 -51.00
N ALA A 428 -8.64 13.63 -49.72
CA ALA A 428 -9.62 13.05 -48.82
C ALA A 428 -10.84 13.96 -48.60
N MET A 429 -10.61 15.26 -48.39
CA MET A 429 -11.68 16.24 -48.22
C MET A 429 -12.45 16.47 -49.52
N SER A 430 -11.77 16.43 -50.67
CA SER A 430 -12.39 16.51 -51.99
C SER A 430 -13.25 15.28 -52.28
N ALA A 431 -12.78 14.07 -51.96
CA ALA A 431 -13.56 12.84 -52.12
C ALA A 431 -14.84 12.86 -51.26
N LEU A 432 -14.76 13.37 -50.02
CA LEU A 432 -15.95 13.58 -49.18
C LEU A 432 -16.90 14.63 -49.78
N ASN A 433 -16.38 15.75 -50.27
CA ASN A 433 -17.19 16.77 -50.93
C ASN A 433 -17.94 16.20 -52.15
N ASP A 434 -17.26 15.44 -53.01
CA ASP A 434 -17.85 14.79 -54.18
C ASP A 434 -18.97 13.83 -53.76
N PHE A 435 -18.71 12.99 -52.75
CA PHE A 435 -19.72 12.07 -52.22
C PHE A 435 -20.97 12.80 -51.73
N PHE A 436 -20.81 13.88 -50.96
CA PHE A 436 -21.92 14.66 -50.42
C PHE A 436 -22.65 15.54 -51.46
N GLN A 437 -21.99 15.93 -52.55
CA GLN A 437 -22.57 16.79 -53.61
C GLN A 437 -23.21 16.00 -54.75
N GLU A 438 -22.53 15.00 -55.32
CA GLU A 438 -22.91 14.37 -56.59
C GLU A 438 -24.08 13.38 -56.43
N THR A 439 -24.20 12.77 -55.25
CA THR A 439 -25.29 11.83 -54.96
C THR A 439 -26.69 12.49 -54.87
N ARG A 440 -26.79 13.83 -55.00
CA ARG A 440 -28.07 14.58 -55.01
C ARG A 440 -28.68 14.71 -56.40
N SER A 441 -27.92 14.56 -57.48
CA SER A 441 -28.38 14.88 -58.83
C SER A 441 -29.30 13.80 -59.38
N GLU A 442 -30.60 13.87 -59.03
CA GLU A 442 -31.79 13.55 -59.85
C GLU A 442 -32.95 13.17 -58.91
N ALA A 443 -33.91 14.10 -58.74
CA ALA A 443 -35.32 14.04 -58.31
C ALA A 443 -35.91 12.97 -57.34
N LEU A 444 -35.20 11.92 -56.93
CA LEU A 444 -35.62 10.90 -55.97
C LEU A 444 -34.37 10.49 -55.18
N VAL A 445 -34.22 10.95 -53.92
CA VAL A 445 -33.12 10.48 -53.07
C VAL A 445 -33.44 9.05 -52.66
N ASN A 446 -32.71 8.07 -53.21
CA ASN A 446 -32.77 6.72 -52.69
C ASN A 446 -32.46 6.75 -51.18
N LYS A 447 -33.36 6.20 -50.35
CA LYS A 447 -33.24 6.13 -48.89
C LYS A 447 -31.91 5.51 -48.45
N GLU A 448 -31.39 4.58 -49.24
CA GLU A 448 -30.09 3.92 -49.02
C GLU A 448 -28.96 4.95 -49.11
N VAL A 449 -28.92 5.78 -50.16
CA VAL A 449 -27.90 6.84 -50.33
C VAL A 449 -27.99 7.89 -49.22
N ALA A 450 -29.19 8.25 -48.78
CA ALA A 450 -29.38 9.15 -47.64
C ALA A 450 -28.83 8.57 -46.33
N ALA A 451 -29.04 7.28 -46.08
CA ALA A 451 -28.51 6.59 -44.91
C ALA A 451 -26.97 6.59 -44.89
N LEU A 452 -26.34 6.33 -46.04
CA LEU A 452 -24.87 6.34 -46.17
C LEU A 452 -24.28 7.72 -45.88
N ARG A 453 -24.93 8.80 -46.35
CA ARG A 453 -24.54 10.18 -46.00
C ARG A 453 -24.64 10.45 -44.51
N ASN A 454 -25.72 10.01 -43.88
CA ASN A 454 -25.91 10.21 -42.44
C ASN A 454 -24.86 9.44 -41.64
N GLN A 455 -24.49 8.23 -42.07
CA GLN A 455 -23.43 7.44 -41.44
C GLN A 455 -22.07 8.13 -41.52
N LEU A 456 -21.67 8.62 -42.70
CA LEU A 456 -20.41 9.36 -42.87
C LEU A 456 -20.41 10.70 -42.13
N LYS A 457 -21.55 11.43 -42.14
CA LYS A 457 -21.70 12.65 -41.36
C LYS A 457 -21.55 12.39 -39.86
N GLY A 458 -22.15 11.30 -39.35
CA GLY A 458 -22.03 10.87 -37.96
C GLY A 458 -20.59 10.54 -37.57
N ALA A 459 -19.86 9.85 -38.44
CA ALA A 459 -18.45 9.52 -38.23
C ALA A 459 -17.56 10.77 -38.11
N VAL A 460 -17.76 11.76 -38.98
CA VAL A 460 -17.02 13.04 -38.88
C VAL A 460 -17.43 13.81 -37.62
N SER A 461 -18.72 13.83 -37.27
CA SER A 461 -19.23 14.51 -36.08
C SER A 461 -18.67 13.92 -34.79
N ALA A 462 -18.49 12.60 -34.72
CA ALA A 462 -17.98 11.90 -33.54
C ALA A 462 -16.54 12.32 -33.18
N VAL A 463 -15.73 12.68 -34.17
CA VAL A 463 -14.32 13.10 -33.97
C VAL A 463 -14.23 14.56 -33.54
N LEU A 464 -15.25 15.37 -33.83
CA LEU A 464 -15.26 16.80 -33.54
C LEU A 464 -15.80 17.14 -32.16
N ASP A 465 -16.41 16.18 -31.46
CA ASP A 465 -17.06 16.30 -30.14
C ASP A 465 -17.77 17.65 -29.90
N SER A 466 -18.45 18.15 -30.93
CA SER A 466 -19.09 19.45 -30.93
C SER A 466 -20.52 19.33 -31.45
N GLY A 467 -21.45 19.99 -30.74
CA GLY A 467 -22.80 20.21 -31.23
C GLY A 467 -22.87 21.24 -32.36
N ASP A 468 -21.74 21.82 -32.73
CA ASP A 468 -21.62 22.87 -33.73
C ASP A 468 -21.68 22.32 -35.15
N VAL A 469 -22.42 23.03 -35.99
CA VAL A 469 -22.67 22.60 -37.37
C VAL A 469 -21.58 23.04 -38.35
N ARG A 470 -20.67 23.91 -37.89
CA ARG A 470 -19.46 24.32 -38.61
C ARG A 470 -18.30 24.39 -37.62
N VAL A 471 -17.23 23.65 -37.90
CA VAL A 471 -16.05 23.54 -37.03
C VAL A 471 -14.82 23.97 -37.81
N ASP A 472 -14.10 24.97 -37.29
CA ASP A 472 -12.72 25.28 -37.70
C ASP A 472 -11.79 24.63 -36.70
N THR A 473 -10.95 23.71 -37.17
CA THR A 473 -10.05 22.96 -36.31
C THR A 473 -8.86 23.79 -35.80
N GLY A 474 -8.72 25.03 -36.26
CA GLY A 474 -7.65 25.95 -35.89
C GLY A 474 -6.33 25.68 -36.63
N PHE A 475 -6.19 24.53 -37.30
CA PHE A 475 -5.03 24.16 -38.10
C PHE A 475 -5.24 24.29 -39.61
N GLY A 476 -6.32 24.93 -40.07
CA GLY A 476 -6.57 25.19 -41.50
C GLY A 476 -7.52 24.19 -42.17
N LEU A 477 -8.22 23.36 -41.39
CA LEU A 477 -9.34 22.56 -41.89
C LEU A 477 -10.65 23.14 -41.34
N THR A 478 -11.62 23.37 -42.23
CA THR A 478 -12.98 23.74 -41.85
C THR A 478 -13.96 22.67 -42.34
N LEU A 479 -14.79 22.18 -41.42
CA LEU A 479 -15.83 21.21 -41.69
C LEU A 479 -17.20 21.85 -41.47
N ASN A 480 -18.12 21.63 -42.40
CA ASN A 480 -19.48 22.17 -42.40
C ASN A 480 -20.47 21.02 -42.53
N LEU A 481 -20.88 20.50 -41.37
CA LEU A 481 -21.82 19.38 -41.25
C LEU A 481 -23.22 19.74 -41.77
N ASP A 482 -23.49 21.04 -41.95
CA ASP A 482 -24.73 21.60 -42.45
C ASP A 482 -24.77 21.74 -43.98
N ALA A 483 -23.60 21.60 -44.63
CA ALA A 483 -23.49 21.63 -46.07
C ALA A 483 -24.01 20.35 -46.74
N VAL A 484 -24.24 19.28 -45.97
CA VAL A 484 -24.73 18.00 -46.46
C VAL A 484 -26.10 18.19 -47.12
N GLY A 485 -26.16 18.02 -48.44
CA GLY A 485 -27.38 18.16 -49.24
C GLY A 485 -27.76 19.59 -49.62
N LYS A 486 -26.99 20.63 -49.25
CA LYS A 486 -27.21 22.02 -49.69
C LYS A 486 -26.45 22.30 -51.00
N GLN A 487 -27.03 23.11 -51.88
CA GLN A 487 -26.43 23.41 -53.20
C GLN A 487 -25.31 24.43 -52.99
N TYR A 488 -24.14 24.21 -53.62
CA TYR A 488 -22.99 25.12 -53.62
C TYR A 488 -22.21 25.27 -52.30
N SER A 489 -22.49 24.45 -51.28
CA SER A 489 -21.70 24.41 -50.04
C SER A 489 -20.78 23.21 -50.00
N LYS A 490 -19.48 23.44 -49.74
CA LYS A 490 -18.53 22.36 -49.47
C LYS A 490 -18.71 21.84 -48.04
N PHE A 491 -18.67 20.53 -47.89
CA PHE A 491 -18.64 19.83 -46.61
C PHE A 491 -17.31 20.08 -45.87
N ALA A 492 -16.20 20.08 -46.61
CA ALA A 492 -14.88 20.31 -46.08
C ALA A 492 -14.10 21.33 -46.92
N ALA A 493 -13.33 22.20 -46.28
CA ALA A 493 -12.42 23.15 -46.90
C ALA A 493 -11.06 23.11 -46.20
N LEU A 494 -9.98 23.06 -46.99
CA LEU A 494 -8.61 23.03 -46.52
C LEU A 494 -7.86 24.30 -46.95
N ASP A 495 -7.26 24.99 -46.00
CA ASP A 495 -6.22 26.00 -46.23
C ASP A 495 -4.86 25.29 -46.18
N GLU A 496 -4.36 24.89 -47.34
CA GLU A 496 -3.12 24.14 -47.49
C GLU A 496 -1.91 24.85 -46.86
N GLY A 497 -1.85 26.18 -46.96
CA GLY A 497 -0.73 26.97 -46.44
C GLY A 497 -0.69 26.93 -44.92
N ARG A 498 -1.84 27.19 -44.28
CA ARG A 498 -1.98 27.13 -42.83
C ARG A 498 -1.81 25.70 -42.30
N PHE A 499 -2.36 24.70 -42.99
CA PHE A 499 -2.23 23.29 -42.62
C PHE A 499 -0.79 22.80 -42.70
N SER A 500 -0.08 23.11 -43.80
CA SER A 500 1.35 22.78 -43.98
C SER A 500 2.24 23.42 -42.91
N GLN A 501 2.00 24.70 -42.59
CA GLN A 501 2.75 25.40 -41.55
C GLN A 501 2.54 24.75 -40.18
N ARG A 502 1.30 24.34 -39.86
CA ARG A 502 0.96 23.69 -38.60
C ARG A 502 1.50 22.26 -38.53
N LEU A 503 1.50 21.50 -39.62
CA LEU A 503 2.17 20.18 -39.68
C LEU A 503 3.68 20.27 -39.40
N GLN A 504 4.32 21.35 -39.83
CA GLN A 504 5.76 21.55 -39.63
C GLN A 504 6.12 22.06 -38.22
N THR A 505 5.19 22.75 -37.55
CA THR A 505 5.47 23.44 -36.27
C THR A 505 4.74 22.85 -35.07
N ARG A 506 3.64 22.13 -35.28
CA ARG A 506 2.69 21.65 -34.25
C ARG A 506 1.97 20.37 -34.74
N SER A 507 2.71 19.34 -35.14
CA SER A 507 2.14 18.12 -35.74
C SER A 507 1.28 17.30 -34.77
N ALA A 508 1.60 17.28 -33.48
CA ALA A 508 0.94 16.40 -32.49
C ALA A 508 -0.60 16.57 -32.45
N ARG A 509 -1.12 17.81 -32.46
CA ARG A 509 -2.57 18.05 -32.49
C ARG A 509 -3.22 17.55 -33.79
N ILE A 510 -2.51 17.64 -34.91
CA ILE A 510 -2.99 17.16 -36.20
C ILE A 510 -2.95 15.62 -36.22
N ASP A 511 -1.88 15.03 -35.67
CA ASP A 511 -1.75 13.57 -35.56
C ASP A 511 -2.82 12.96 -34.67
N GLN A 512 -3.10 13.58 -33.53
CA GLN A 512 -4.19 13.20 -32.65
C GLN A 512 -5.56 13.32 -33.34
N PHE A 513 -5.79 14.42 -34.05
CA PHE A 513 -7.05 14.62 -34.78
C PHE A 513 -7.24 13.60 -35.91
N LEU A 514 -6.18 13.29 -36.66
CA LEU A 514 -6.23 12.39 -37.80
C LEU A 514 -6.25 10.92 -37.37
N ASN A 515 -5.36 10.52 -36.45
CA ASN A 515 -5.14 9.12 -36.09
C ASN A 515 -5.79 8.71 -34.75
N GLY A 516 -6.18 9.66 -33.91
CA GLY A 516 -6.76 9.40 -32.59
C GLY A 516 -5.72 9.29 -31.46
N THR A 517 -6.20 8.97 -30.27
CA THR A 517 -5.40 8.58 -29.09
C THR A 517 -5.77 7.16 -28.65
N SER A 518 -5.24 6.71 -27.51
CA SER A 518 -5.73 5.51 -26.80
C SER A 518 -7.23 5.55 -26.53
N ASP A 519 -7.76 6.74 -26.25
CA ASP A 519 -9.11 6.90 -25.69
C ASP A 519 -10.12 7.48 -26.70
N ASN A 520 -9.64 8.12 -27.77
CA ASN A 520 -10.48 8.77 -28.78
C ASN A 520 -10.14 8.31 -30.21
N ILE A 521 -11.18 8.02 -31.00
CA ILE A 521 -11.03 7.64 -32.40
C ILE A 521 -10.65 8.85 -33.27
N GLY A 522 -9.67 8.69 -34.16
CA GLY A 522 -9.26 9.73 -35.11
C GLY A 522 -10.17 9.83 -36.33
N LEU A 523 -10.02 10.93 -37.09
CA LEU A 523 -10.76 11.17 -38.33
C LEU A 523 -10.60 10.03 -39.34
N ILE A 524 -9.38 9.54 -39.51
CA ILE A 524 -9.06 8.49 -40.50
C ILE A 524 -9.80 7.20 -40.17
N ASP A 525 -9.69 6.78 -38.92
CA ASP A 525 -10.29 5.53 -38.45
C ASP A 525 -11.83 5.63 -38.42
N SER A 526 -12.37 6.77 -37.97
CA SER A 526 -13.82 6.99 -37.90
C SER A 526 -14.46 7.01 -39.29
N VAL A 527 -13.93 7.83 -40.20
CA VAL A 527 -14.46 7.96 -41.56
C VAL A 527 -14.20 6.70 -42.38
N GLY A 528 -13.02 6.09 -42.25
CA GLY A 528 -12.66 4.85 -42.95
C GLY A 528 -13.59 3.69 -42.60
N LYS A 529 -13.85 3.45 -41.30
CA LYS A 529 -14.80 2.41 -40.85
C LYS A 529 -16.21 2.68 -41.36
N ALA A 530 -16.68 3.93 -41.29
CA ALA A 530 -17.99 4.30 -41.79
C ALA A 530 -18.12 4.13 -43.31
N ALA A 531 -17.10 4.52 -44.08
CA ALA A 531 -17.05 4.36 -45.53
C ALA A 531 -17.02 2.88 -45.94
N GLN A 532 -16.28 2.04 -45.22
CA GLN A 532 -16.20 0.60 -45.48
C GLN A 532 -17.54 -0.10 -45.21
N GLN A 533 -18.17 0.20 -44.07
CA GLN A 533 -19.50 -0.31 -43.74
C GLN A 533 -20.54 0.14 -44.78
N ALA A 534 -20.50 1.42 -45.17
CA ALA A 534 -21.34 1.99 -46.21
C ALA A 534 -21.14 1.28 -47.56
N PHE A 535 -19.89 0.99 -47.94
CA PHE A 535 -19.55 0.30 -49.18
C PHE A 535 -20.04 -1.16 -49.19
N LEU A 536 -19.90 -1.89 -48.07
CA LEU A 536 -20.40 -3.26 -47.91
C LEU A 536 -21.93 -3.30 -48.02
N SER A 537 -22.63 -2.42 -47.30
CA SER A 537 -24.09 -2.30 -47.35
C SER A 537 -24.60 -2.01 -48.77
N LEU A 538 -23.88 -1.14 -49.49
CA LEU A 538 -24.23 -0.80 -50.86
C LEU A 538 -23.94 -1.94 -51.85
N ASN A 539 -22.86 -2.70 -51.65
CA ASN A 539 -22.57 -3.90 -52.44
C ASN A 539 -23.64 -4.99 -52.25
N ASP A 540 -24.08 -5.22 -51.01
CA ASP A 540 -25.16 -6.16 -50.70
C ASP A 540 -26.46 -5.74 -51.38
N THR A 541 -26.77 -4.44 -51.38
CA THR A 541 -27.96 -3.88 -52.02
C THR A 541 -27.91 -4.01 -53.56
N LEU A 542 -26.74 -3.78 -54.16
CA LEU A 542 -26.52 -3.98 -55.61
C LEU A 542 -26.53 -5.47 -56.00
N GLY A 543 -26.07 -6.36 -55.12
CA GLY A 543 -26.03 -7.82 -55.33
C GLY A 543 -27.38 -8.51 -55.14
N THR A 544 -28.17 -8.14 -54.14
CA THR A 544 -29.50 -8.72 -53.86
C THR A 544 -30.57 -8.26 -54.86
N ARG A 545 -30.41 -7.10 -55.50
CA ARG A 545 -31.30 -6.61 -56.57
C ARG A 545 -30.82 -6.99 -57.99
N GLY A 546 -29.84 -7.89 -58.13
CA GLY A 546 -29.20 -8.21 -59.41
C GLY A 546 -28.91 -9.70 -59.63
N THR A 547 -29.94 -10.51 -59.86
CA THR A 547 -29.78 -11.75 -60.62
C THR A 547 -29.69 -11.42 -62.11
N LEU A 548 -28.48 -11.46 -62.67
CA LEU A 548 -28.10 -12.31 -63.81
C LEU A 548 -26.61 -12.06 -64.15
N PHE A 549 -25.88 -13.18 -64.22
CA PHE A 549 -24.63 -13.30 -64.95
C PHE A 549 -24.76 -12.69 -66.36
N ASP A 550 -23.72 -12.01 -66.83
CA ASP A 550 -23.27 -12.28 -68.19
C ASP A 550 -21.74 -12.29 -68.23
N ALA A 551 -21.22 -13.41 -68.70
CA ALA A 551 -19.84 -13.62 -69.09
C ALA A 551 -19.78 -13.34 -70.60
N PHE A 552 -18.75 -12.65 -71.09
CA PHE A 552 -17.98 -12.96 -72.32
C PHE A 552 -17.07 -11.76 -72.68
N ALA A 553 -15.80 -12.11 -72.97
CA ALA A 553 -14.65 -11.31 -73.42
C ALA A 553 -13.86 -10.54 -72.35
#